data_AF-A0AAV1SDJ6-F1
#
_entry.id   AF-A0AAV1SDJ6-F1
#
_cell.length_a   1.000
_cell.length_b   1.000
_cell.length_c   1.000
_cell.angle_alpha   90.00
_cell.angle_beta   90.00
_cell.angle_gamma   90.00
#
_symmetry.space_group_name_H-M   'P 1'
#
loop_
_entity.id
_entity.type
_entity.pdbx_description
1 polymer ?
#
loop_
_entity_poly.entity_id
_entity_poly.type
_entity_poly.pdbx_seq_one_letter_code
_entity_poly.pdbx_strand_id
1 'polypeptide(L)'
;MLDVINLKDTKENPLFAATRNGIEEIVSVILEEQPHAIEHLNDMGWSILDVAVMHRKKEIFSFVKRNKISLARLRRLIDRDDNTMLHHVADMEHYSRGTKPGPALELQEELKWFERVRKVIPSHYVGLRNKKGKTAKELFDDNHQEQLKKAQKWIKETTQSCSSVALLVATVVFAAAYTVPGGSDEKGTPNFINSPYFLVFTVSDVVSLASSLTSLVVFLSLLTSPFELQDFHVSLPGKHITGFTFLFFSVITTMLSFWGNNFDTHSIREKVNYITPFHCCIPSCLGICNNAAPSLRLLYGL
;
A
#
# COMPACT_ATOMS: atom_id res chain seq x y z
N MET A 1 -6.07 29.29 -13.95
CA MET A 1 -7.39 29.84 -13.62
C MET A 1 -7.72 29.32 -12.23
N LEU A 2 -7.29 30.06 -11.20
CA LEU A 2 -7.50 29.74 -9.79
C LEU A 2 -8.78 30.46 -9.40
N ASP A 3 -9.91 29.76 -9.46
CA ASP A 3 -11.17 30.34 -9.02
C ASP A 3 -11.22 30.36 -7.49
N VAL A 4 -10.88 31.55 -6.97
CA VAL A 4 -11.61 32.26 -5.93
C VAL A 4 -12.18 31.35 -4.84
N ILE A 5 -11.32 31.02 -3.87
CA ILE A 5 -11.77 30.69 -2.53
C ILE A 5 -12.52 31.94 -2.04
N ASN A 6 -13.84 31.84 -2.08
CA ASN A 6 -14.77 32.81 -1.51
C ASN A 6 -14.55 32.83 0.01
N LEU A 7 -13.52 33.55 0.43
CA LEU A 7 -13.26 33.92 1.82
C LEU A 7 -14.35 34.90 2.22
N LYS A 8 -15.54 34.36 2.50
CA LYS A 8 -16.52 35.05 3.34
C LYS A 8 -15.85 35.30 4.68
N ASP A 9 -15.72 36.58 4.98
CA ASP A 9 -15.23 37.22 6.18
C ASP A 9 -15.83 36.57 7.45
N THR A 10 -15.21 35.47 7.87
CA THR A 10 -15.47 34.79 9.14
C THR A 10 -14.11 34.74 9.81
N LYS A 11 -14.05 35.31 11.02
CA LYS A 11 -12.85 35.34 11.86
C LYS A 11 -12.59 33.91 12.33
N GLU A 12 -12.06 33.05 11.45
CA GLU A 12 -11.83 31.63 11.70
C GLU A 12 -10.92 31.52 12.93
N ASN A 13 -11.37 30.79 13.95
CA ASN A 13 -10.61 30.62 15.19
C ASN A 13 -9.19 30.12 14.83
N PRO A 14 -8.12 30.77 15.33
CA PRO A 14 -6.74 30.37 15.04
C PRO A 14 -6.47 28.88 15.27
N LEU A 15 -7.14 28.27 16.26
CA LEU A 15 -7.04 26.84 16.56
C LEU A 15 -7.58 25.97 15.41
N PHE A 16 -8.74 26.31 14.84
CA PHE A 16 -9.31 25.56 13.71
C PHE A 16 -8.49 25.77 12.43
N ALA A 17 -8.03 27.01 12.18
CA ALA A 17 -7.18 27.31 11.04
C ALA A 17 -5.84 26.53 11.09
N ALA A 18 -5.19 26.50 12.27
CA ALA A 18 -3.97 25.71 12.47
C ALA A 18 -4.23 24.21 12.27
N THR A 19 -5.35 23.71 12.79
CA THR A 19 -5.75 22.30 12.64
C THR A 19 -6.01 21.92 11.20
N ARG A 20 -6.77 22.72 10.45
CA ARG A 20 -7.05 22.49 9.03
C ARG A 20 -5.77 22.39 8.20
N ASN A 21 -4.82 23.28 8.47
CA ASN A 21 -3.55 23.30 7.76
C ASN A 21 -2.58 22.21 8.25
N GLY A 22 -2.79 21.67 9.46
CA GLY A 22 -1.93 20.66 10.05
C GLY A 22 -0.67 21.23 10.70
N ILE A 23 -0.74 22.45 11.24
CA ILE A 23 0.38 23.09 11.93
C ILE A 23 0.33 22.67 13.40
N GLU A 24 1.00 21.56 13.70
CA GLU A 24 0.96 20.90 15.01
C GLU A 24 1.49 21.80 16.13
N GLU A 25 2.54 22.56 15.85
CA GLU A 25 3.21 23.44 16.80
C GLU A 25 2.23 24.50 17.32
N ILE A 26 1.50 25.15 16.43
CA ILE A 26 0.51 26.18 16.81
C ILE A 26 -0.64 25.55 17.60
N VAL A 27 -1.11 24.37 17.19
CA VAL A 27 -2.17 23.66 17.93
C VAL A 27 -1.72 23.30 19.34
N SER A 28 -0.48 22.82 19.50
CA SER A 28 0.07 22.47 20.81
C SER A 28 0.19 23.69 21.72
N VAL A 29 0.76 24.80 21.23
CA VAL A 29 0.92 26.04 22.00
C VAL A 29 -0.43 26.59 22.45
N ILE A 30 -1.43 26.62 21.57
CA ILE A 30 -2.77 27.13 21.93
C ILE A 30 -3.43 26.25 22.99
N LEU A 31 -3.26 24.93 22.92
CA LEU A 31 -3.87 24.01 23.88
C LEU A 31 -3.11 23.93 25.21
N GLU A 32 -1.83 24.29 25.23
CA GLU A 32 -1.05 24.45 26.47
C GLU A 32 -1.49 25.71 27.23
N GLU A 33 -1.60 26.84 26.53
CA GLU A 33 -2.08 28.11 27.11
C GLU A 33 -3.57 28.03 27.47
N GLN A 34 -4.38 27.37 26.64
CA GLN A 34 -5.81 27.25 26.83
C GLN A 34 -6.35 25.81 26.68
N PRO A 35 -6.20 24.96 27.71
CA PRO A 35 -6.60 23.55 27.65
C PRO A 35 -8.09 23.33 27.37
N HIS A 36 -8.95 24.26 27.78
CA HIS A 36 -10.40 24.14 27.58
C HIS A 36 -10.83 24.36 26.11
N ALA A 37 -9.96 24.96 25.28
CA ALA A 37 -10.26 25.20 23.87
C ALA A 37 -10.38 23.90 23.06
N ILE A 38 -9.89 22.77 23.58
CA ILE A 38 -10.01 21.45 22.93
C ILE A 38 -11.47 20.99 22.75
N GLU A 39 -12.39 21.46 23.60
CA GLU A 39 -13.82 21.16 23.55
C GLU A 39 -14.65 22.24 22.85
N HIS A 40 -14.00 23.29 22.36
CA HIS A 40 -14.67 24.37 21.64
C HIS A 40 -15.22 23.85 20.30
N LEU A 41 -16.43 24.29 19.97
CA LEU A 41 -17.11 23.95 18.72
C LEU A 41 -17.15 25.18 17.83
N ASN A 42 -16.94 25.00 16.53
CA ASN A 42 -17.13 26.07 15.56
C ASN A 42 -18.62 26.31 15.26
N ASP A 43 -18.91 27.26 14.38
CA ASP A 43 -20.28 27.60 13.98
C ASP A 43 -21.04 26.44 13.32
N MET A 44 -20.36 25.40 12.86
CA MET A 44 -20.98 24.20 12.27
C MET A 44 -21.20 23.08 13.29
N GLY A 45 -20.74 23.27 14.53
CA GLY A 45 -20.78 22.26 15.60
C GLY A 45 -19.60 21.28 15.58
N TRP A 46 -18.56 21.55 14.77
CA TRP A 46 -17.38 20.70 14.67
C TRP A 46 -16.36 21.06 15.76
N SER A 47 -15.83 20.02 16.39
CA SER A 47 -14.69 20.15 17.29
C SER A 47 -13.37 20.12 16.54
N ILE A 48 -12.27 20.44 17.25
CA ILE A 48 -10.91 20.32 16.69
C ILE A 48 -10.63 18.88 16.22
N LEU A 49 -11.22 17.88 16.89
CA LEU A 49 -11.07 16.47 16.53
C LEU A 49 -11.76 16.16 15.20
N ASP A 50 -12.95 16.71 14.96
CA ASP A 50 -13.69 16.53 13.70
C ASP A 50 -12.93 17.17 12.54
N VAL A 51 -12.44 18.41 12.71
CA VAL A 51 -11.62 19.10 11.70
C VAL A 51 -10.34 18.32 11.38
N ALA A 52 -9.65 17.79 12.40
CA ALA A 52 -8.48 16.94 12.19
C ALA A 52 -8.82 15.67 11.39
N VAL A 53 -10.00 15.09 11.61
CA VAL A 53 -10.48 13.90 10.90
C VAL A 53 -10.83 14.21 9.44
N MET A 54 -11.57 15.28 9.18
CA MET A 54 -11.95 15.75 7.85
C MET A 54 -10.72 15.99 6.97
N HIS A 55 -9.70 16.65 7.52
CA HIS A 55 -8.47 17.01 6.78
C HIS A 55 -7.35 15.96 6.88
N ARG A 56 -7.63 14.77 7.41
CA ARG A 56 -6.66 13.65 7.56
C ARG A 56 -5.38 14.03 8.32
N LYS A 57 -5.47 14.92 9.30
CA LYS A 57 -4.36 15.37 10.14
C LYS A 57 -4.12 14.37 11.27
N LYS A 58 -3.45 13.27 10.92
CA LYS A 58 -3.24 12.09 11.77
C LYS A 58 -2.51 12.41 13.08
N GLU A 59 -1.53 13.31 13.04
CA GLU A 59 -0.74 13.68 14.21
C GLU A 59 -1.56 14.50 15.22
N ILE A 60 -2.31 15.50 14.76
CA ILE A 60 -3.23 16.28 15.60
C ILE A 60 -4.33 15.37 16.18
N PHE A 61 -4.89 14.47 15.37
CA PHE A 61 -5.83 13.45 15.87
C PHE A 61 -5.21 12.60 16.97
N SER A 62 -3.95 12.18 16.81
CA SER A 62 -3.23 11.40 17.81
C SER A 62 -2.98 12.20 19.10
N PHE A 63 -2.66 13.49 18.97
CA PHE A 63 -2.45 14.41 20.08
C PHE A 63 -3.71 14.57 20.92
N VAL A 64 -4.84 14.91 20.28
CA VAL A 64 -6.14 15.08 20.95
C VAL A 64 -6.60 13.78 21.61
N LYS A 65 -6.34 12.63 20.96
CA LYS A 65 -6.68 11.30 21.50
C LYS A 65 -5.95 10.97 22.82
N ARG A 66 -4.79 11.58 23.12
CA ARG A 66 -4.06 11.35 24.39
C ARG A 66 -4.84 11.88 25.59
N ASN A 67 -5.63 12.95 25.43
CA ASN A 67 -6.47 13.48 26.50
C ASN A 67 -7.79 12.68 26.62
N LYS A 68 -7.79 11.68 27.50
CA LYS A 68 -8.93 10.75 27.67
C LYS A 68 -10.23 11.44 28.09
N ILE A 69 -10.16 12.52 28.86
CA ILE A 69 -11.34 13.21 29.41
C ILE A 69 -12.06 13.93 28.27
N SER A 70 -11.34 14.77 27.53
CA SER A 70 -11.92 15.49 26.39
C SER A 70 -12.33 14.52 25.28
N LEU A 71 -11.53 13.49 25.00
CA LEU A 71 -11.89 12.45 24.02
C LEU A 71 -13.22 11.78 24.34
N ALA A 72 -13.53 11.50 25.61
CA ALA A 72 -14.78 10.86 26.01
C ALA A 72 -16.01 11.72 25.68
N ARG A 73 -15.86 13.05 25.67
CA ARG A 73 -16.90 14.00 25.26
C ARG A 73 -16.95 14.15 23.74
N LEU A 74 -15.80 14.41 23.12
CA LEU A 74 -15.68 14.70 21.69
C LEU A 74 -16.18 13.54 20.81
N ARG A 75 -15.88 12.29 21.17
CA ARG A 75 -16.29 11.10 20.37
C ARG A 75 -17.79 10.83 20.29
N ARG A 76 -18.60 11.55 21.07
CA ARG A 76 -20.07 11.45 21.12
C ARG A 76 -20.76 12.63 20.42
N LEU A 77 -19.99 13.58 19.91
CA LEU A 77 -20.52 14.74 19.22
C LEU A 77 -21.16 14.33 17.90
N ILE A 78 -22.24 15.04 17.61
CA ILE A 78 -23.00 14.95 16.38
C ILE A 78 -23.12 16.39 15.89
N ASP A 79 -22.80 16.63 14.62
CA ASP A 79 -22.88 17.97 14.04
C ASP A 79 -24.33 18.39 13.74
N ARG A 80 -24.50 19.56 13.16
CA ARG A 80 -25.84 20.07 12.80
C ARG A 80 -26.56 19.24 11.74
N ASP A 81 -25.87 18.37 11.01
CA ASP A 81 -26.42 17.54 9.94
C ASP A 81 -26.60 16.07 10.37
N ASP A 82 -26.59 15.82 11.68
CA ASP A 82 -26.62 14.51 12.31
C ASP A 82 -25.42 13.61 11.88
N ASN A 83 -24.32 14.21 11.41
CA ASN A 83 -23.11 13.50 11.09
C ASN A 83 -22.31 13.23 12.36
N THR A 84 -21.90 11.97 12.50
CA THR A 84 -20.84 11.60 13.44
C THR A 84 -19.47 11.85 12.81
N MET A 85 -18.43 11.85 13.63
CA MET A 85 -17.02 11.87 13.17
C MET A 85 -16.70 10.80 12.11
N LEU A 86 -17.42 9.68 12.08
CA LEU A 86 -17.23 8.65 11.06
C LEU A 86 -17.77 9.08 9.68
N HIS A 87 -18.86 9.88 9.65
CA HIS A 87 -19.37 10.46 8.41
C HIS A 87 -18.39 11.51 7.85
N HIS A 88 -17.69 12.25 8.71
CA HIS A 88 -16.62 13.16 8.29
C HIS A 88 -15.42 12.44 7.65
N VAL A 89 -15.20 11.16 7.95
CA VAL A 89 -14.23 10.34 7.21
C VAL A 89 -14.76 9.97 5.83
N ALA A 90 -16.04 9.63 5.74
CA ALA A 90 -16.69 9.29 4.48
C ALA A 90 -16.73 10.47 3.49
N ASP A 91 -16.77 11.69 4.02
CA ASP A 91 -16.72 12.91 3.23
C ASP A 91 -15.32 13.19 2.67
N MET A 92 -15.31 13.58 1.40
CA MET A 92 -14.12 13.89 0.61
C MET A 92 -14.02 15.36 0.21
N GLU A 93 -15.05 16.17 0.47
CA GLU A 93 -15.08 17.59 0.08
C GLU A 93 -13.92 18.39 0.69
N HIS A 94 -13.57 18.07 1.94
CA HIS A 94 -12.54 18.76 2.71
C HIS A 94 -11.16 18.10 2.60
N TYR A 95 -11.06 16.98 1.91
CA TYR A 95 -9.82 16.23 1.80
C TYR A 95 -9.00 16.71 0.60
N SER A 96 -7.94 17.47 0.88
CA SER A 96 -6.94 17.82 -0.13
C SER A 96 -6.06 16.61 -0.44
N ARG A 97 -6.29 16.01 -1.62
CA ARG A 97 -5.53 14.86 -2.12
C ARG A 97 -4.04 15.24 -2.25
N GLY A 98 -3.20 14.72 -1.36
CA GLY A 98 -1.74 14.85 -1.49
C GLY A 98 -1.19 14.02 -2.67
N THR A 99 0.08 14.22 -3.00
CA THR A 99 0.82 13.41 -3.98
C THR A 99 1.09 12.00 -3.41
N LYS A 100 0.11 11.09 -3.55
CA LYS A 100 0.24 9.70 -3.11
C LYS A 100 0.71 8.78 -4.26
N PRO A 101 1.47 7.71 -3.98
CA PRO A 101 2.16 6.91 -5.01
C PRO A 101 1.27 5.96 -5.82
N GLY A 102 -0.04 5.85 -5.56
CA GLY A 102 -0.96 5.12 -6.45
C GLY A 102 -2.43 5.06 -5.96
N PRO A 103 -3.41 4.84 -6.87
CA PRO A 103 -4.85 4.84 -6.52
C PRO A 103 -5.25 3.77 -5.50
N ALA A 104 -4.64 2.58 -5.57
CA ALA A 104 -4.93 1.49 -4.64
C ALA A 104 -4.42 1.79 -3.22
N LEU A 105 -3.23 2.40 -3.10
CA LEU A 105 -2.71 2.80 -1.78
C LEU A 105 -3.55 3.91 -1.18
N GLU A 106 -3.99 4.87 -2.00
CA GLU A 106 -4.87 5.94 -1.55
C GLU A 106 -6.15 5.38 -0.91
N LEU A 107 -6.85 4.47 -1.60
CA LEU A 107 -8.05 3.82 -1.06
C LEU A 107 -7.76 3.00 0.20
N GLN A 108 -6.63 2.29 0.23
CA GLN A 108 -6.24 1.49 1.40
C GLN A 108 -6.00 2.37 2.63
N GLU A 109 -5.41 3.55 2.46
CA GLU A 109 -5.21 4.50 3.55
C GLU A 109 -6.53 5.08 4.07
N GLU A 110 -7.48 5.38 3.18
CA GLU A 110 -8.81 5.85 3.57
C GLU A 110 -9.56 4.77 4.36
N LEU A 111 -9.52 3.51 3.93
CA LEU A 111 -10.11 2.39 4.68
C LEU A 111 -9.48 2.22 6.07
N LYS A 112 -8.15 2.29 6.16
CA LYS A 112 -7.44 2.25 7.45
C LYS A 112 -7.79 3.45 8.33
N TRP A 113 -7.97 4.62 7.73
CA TRP A 113 -8.36 5.82 8.45
C TRP A 113 -9.78 5.71 9.01
N PHE A 114 -10.72 5.23 8.19
CA PHE A 114 -12.09 4.94 8.60
C PHE A 114 -12.12 3.95 9.78
N GLU A 115 -11.39 2.85 9.70
CA GLU A 115 -11.31 1.88 10.80
C GLU A 115 -10.62 2.43 12.05
N ARG A 116 -9.62 3.31 11.89
CA ARG A 116 -8.95 3.97 13.03
C ARG A 116 -9.89 4.90 13.78
N VAL A 117 -10.70 5.68 13.06
CA VAL A 117 -11.69 6.59 13.65
C VAL A 117 -12.86 5.79 14.25
N ARG A 118 -13.32 4.75 13.56
CA ARG A 118 -14.36 3.82 14.05
C ARG A 118 -14.02 3.23 15.42
N LYS A 119 -12.76 2.86 15.67
CA LYS A 119 -12.29 2.32 16.97
C LYS A 119 -12.37 3.33 18.12
N VAL A 120 -12.40 4.63 17.83
CA VAL A 120 -12.51 5.68 18.86
C VAL A 120 -13.98 5.91 19.25
N ILE A 121 -14.88 5.77 18.29
CA ILE A 121 -16.30 6.04 18.45
C ILE A 121 -16.99 4.88 19.21
N PRO A 122 -17.90 5.15 20.15
CA PRO A 122 -18.65 4.09 20.82
C PRO A 122 -19.51 3.29 19.82
N SER A 123 -19.62 1.97 20.02
CA SER A 123 -20.27 1.05 19.06
C SER A 123 -21.69 1.46 18.64
N HIS A 124 -22.49 2.00 19.57
CA HIS A 124 -23.86 2.43 19.32
C HIS A 124 -23.97 3.69 18.43
N TYR A 125 -22.90 4.48 18.28
CA TYR A 125 -22.87 5.64 17.39
C TYR A 125 -22.51 5.28 15.94
N VAL A 126 -21.96 4.09 15.69
CA VAL A 126 -21.50 3.67 14.34
C VAL A 126 -22.68 3.49 13.38
N GLY A 127 -23.83 3.05 13.88
CA GLY A 127 -25.04 2.81 13.09
C GLY A 127 -25.98 4.01 12.95
N LEU A 128 -25.60 5.18 13.48
CA LEU A 128 -26.41 6.39 13.34
C LEU A 128 -26.48 6.82 11.87
N ARG A 129 -27.66 7.31 11.48
CA ARG A 129 -27.91 7.87 10.16
C ARG A 129 -27.89 9.38 10.26
N ASN A 130 -27.26 10.03 9.29
CA ASN A 130 -27.30 11.48 9.18
C ASN A 130 -28.65 11.98 8.64
N LYS A 131 -28.83 13.30 8.48
CA LYS A 131 -30.05 13.90 7.91
C LYS A 131 -30.39 13.42 6.49
N LYS A 132 -29.40 12.95 5.73
CA LYS A 132 -29.60 12.33 4.42
C LYS A 132 -30.07 10.87 4.51
N GLY A 133 -30.29 10.38 5.72
CA GLY A 133 -30.74 9.02 6.00
C GLY A 133 -29.67 7.96 5.75
N LYS A 134 -28.38 8.31 5.61
CA LYS A 134 -27.30 7.37 5.33
C LYS A 134 -26.46 7.11 6.57
N THR A 135 -25.98 5.88 6.72
CA THR A 135 -24.93 5.57 7.71
C THR A 135 -23.56 6.02 7.21
N ALA A 136 -22.58 6.17 8.11
CA ALA A 136 -21.23 6.55 7.73
C ALA A 136 -20.58 5.56 6.75
N LYS A 137 -20.91 4.26 6.86
CA LYS A 137 -20.41 3.23 5.95
C LYS A 137 -21.04 3.36 4.55
N GLU A 138 -22.38 3.50 4.49
CA GLU A 138 -23.09 3.72 3.21
C GLU A 138 -22.55 4.97 2.50
N LEU A 139 -22.34 6.07 3.24
CA LEU A 139 -21.76 7.30 2.70
C LEU A 139 -20.31 7.10 2.21
N PHE A 140 -19.52 6.30 2.93
CA PHE A 140 -18.14 6.01 2.56
C PHE A 140 -18.09 5.23 1.24
N ASP A 141 -18.91 4.18 1.13
CA ASP A 141 -18.99 3.32 -0.05
C ASP A 141 -19.39 4.12 -1.30
N ASP A 142 -20.36 5.04 -1.16
CA ASP A 142 -20.80 5.92 -2.24
C ASP A 142 -19.70 6.91 -2.67
N ASN A 143 -19.10 7.64 -1.73
CA ASN A 143 -18.11 8.67 -2.03
C ASN A 143 -16.78 8.10 -2.57
N HIS A 144 -16.42 6.87 -2.17
CA HIS A 144 -15.18 6.21 -2.58
C HIS A 144 -15.34 5.31 -3.81
N GLN A 145 -16.52 5.23 -4.42
CA GLN A 145 -16.80 4.35 -5.56
C GLN A 145 -15.89 4.62 -6.76
N GLU A 146 -15.61 5.89 -7.07
CA GLU A 146 -14.71 6.26 -8.16
C GLU A 146 -13.24 5.94 -7.86
N GLN A 147 -12.79 6.09 -6.61
CA GLN A 147 -11.46 5.63 -6.19
C GLN A 147 -11.35 4.11 -6.26
N LEU A 148 -12.40 3.39 -5.87
CA LEU A 148 -12.48 1.94 -5.99
C LEU A 148 -12.31 1.50 -7.45
N LYS A 149 -13.04 2.10 -8.39
CA LYS A 149 -12.87 1.80 -9.83
C LYS A 149 -11.45 2.06 -10.33
N LYS A 150 -10.85 3.20 -9.96
CA LYS A 150 -9.46 3.54 -10.32
C LYS A 150 -8.47 2.55 -9.73
N ALA A 151 -8.65 2.16 -8.47
CA ALA A 151 -7.82 1.20 -7.77
C ALA A 151 -7.93 -0.20 -8.39
N GLN A 152 -9.15 -0.66 -8.68
CA GLN A 152 -9.42 -1.92 -9.38
C GLN A 152 -8.74 -1.96 -10.75
N LYS A 153 -8.85 -0.87 -11.53
CA LYS A 153 -8.19 -0.75 -12.83
C LYS A 153 -6.67 -0.83 -12.69
N TRP A 154 -6.10 -0.05 -11.77
CA TRP A 154 -4.66 -0.02 -11.51
C TRP A 154 -4.11 -1.40 -11.10
N ILE A 155 -4.83 -2.14 -10.24
CA ILE A 155 -4.45 -3.51 -9.83
C ILE A 155 -4.50 -4.46 -11.02
N LYS A 156 -5.56 -4.40 -11.84
CA LYS A 156 -5.69 -5.27 -13.02
C LYS A 156 -4.55 -5.04 -14.01
N GLU A 157 -4.25 -3.79 -14.33
CA GLU A 157 -3.16 -3.43 -15.24
C GLU A 157 -1.78 -3.84 -14.69
N THR A 158 -1.55 -3.61 -13.40
CA THR A 158 -0.30 -4.00 -12.72
C THR A 158 -0.13 -5.52 -12.67
N THR A 159 -1.19 -6.23 -12.27
CA THR A 159 -1.20 -7.70 -12.18
C THR A 159 -1.01 -8.33 -13.56
N GLN A 160 -1.67 -7.81 -14.59
CA GLN A 160 -1.50 -8.28 -15.96
C GLN A 160 -0.06 -8.12 -16.45
N SER A 161 0.54 -6.95 -16.21
CA SER A 161 1.95 -6.70 -16.56
C SER A 161 2.89 -7.67 -15.83
N CYS A 162 2.64 -7.93 -14.54
CA CYS A 162 3.43 -8.87 -13.74
C CYS A 162 3.26 -10.32 -14.21
N SER A 163 2.04 -10.74 -14.57
CA SER A 163 1.77 -12.05 -15.18
C SER A 163 2.56 -12.24 -16.47
N SER A 164 2.63 -11.23 -17.34
CA SER A 164 3.45 -11.28 -18.55
C SER A 164 4.93 -11.48 -18.24
N VAL A 165 5.47 -10.77 -17.24
CA VAL A 165 6.87 -10.95 -16.79
C VAL A 165 7.10 -12.35 -16.22
N ALA A 166 6.20 -12.87 -15.37
CA ALA A 166 6.29 -14.23 -14.83
C ALA A 166 6.28 -15.30 -15.92
N LEU A 167 5.44 -15.12 -16.95
CA LEU A 167 5.38 -16.00 -18.11
C LEU A 167 6.68 -15.95 -18.93
N LEU A 168 7.23 -14.76 -19.16
CA LEU A 168 8.52 -14.59 -19.84
C LEU A 168 9.66 -15.28 -19.09
N VAL A 169 9.75 -15.11 -17.77
CA VAL A 169 10.75 -15.80 -16.93
C VAL A 169 10.57 -17.31 -17.03
N ALA A 170 9.34 -17.81 -16.86
CA ALA A 170 9.07 -19.25 -16.98
C ALA A 170 9.47 -19.82 -18.35
N THR A 171 9.27 -19.06 -19.43
CA THR A 171 9.63 -19.46 -20.80
C THR A 171 11.15 -19.52 -20.99
N VAL A 172 11.88 -18.53 -20.48
CA VAL A 172 13.35 -18.49 -20.56
C VAL A 172 13.97 -19.65 -19.77
N VAL A 173 13.46 -19.92 -18.57
CA VAL A 173 13.91 -21.03 -17.72
C VAL A 173 13.59 -22.37 -18.38
N PHE A 174 12.37 -22.54 -18.90
CA PHE A 174 12.01 -23.75 -19.63
C PHE A 174 12.93 -24.00 -20.84
N ALA A 175 13.30 -22.97 -21.60
CA ALA A 175 14.26 -23.11 -22.69
C ALA A 175 15.69 -23.45 -22.20
N ALA A 176 16.11 -22.87 -21.06
CA ALA A 176 17.38 -23.19 -20.41
C ALA A 176 17.47 -24.67 -19.99
N ALA A 177 16.37 -25.26 -19.54
CA ALA A 177 16.30 -26.68 -19.17
C ALA A 177 16.68 -27.64 -20.32
N TYR A 178 16.32 -27.29 -21.56
CA TYR A 178 16.67 -28.10 -22.75
C TYR A 178 18.02 -27.72 -23.37
N THR A 179 18.60 -26.59 -22.98
CA THR A 179 19.90 -26.11 -23.48
C THR A 179 20.96 -26.32 -22.40
N VAL A 180 21.18 -27.60 -22.09
CA VAL A 180 22.07 -28.00 -20.99
C VAL A 180 23.48 -27.42 -21.18
N PRO A 181 24.06 -26.77 -20.15
CA PRO A 181 25.44 -26.30 -20.19
C PRO A 181 26.40 -27.44 -20.54
N GLY A 182 27.28 -27.21 -21.52
CA GLY A 182 28.22 -28.22 -22.03
C GLY A 182 27.71 -29.10 -23.16
N GLY A 183 26.43 -28.98 -23.53
CA GLY A 183 25.81 -29.77 -24.59
C GLY A 183 25.58 -31.24 -24.21
N SER A 184 25.08 -31.98 -25.19
CA SER A 184 24.81 -33.41 -25.09
C SER A 184 25.73 -34.20 -26.00
N ASP A 185 26.12 -35.39 -25.57
CA ASP A 185 26.82 -36.37 -26.38
C ASP A 185 25.93 -36.87 -27.53
N GLU A 186 26.50 -37.61 -28.50
CA GLU A 186 25.79 -38.20 -29.66
C GLU A 186 24.60 -39.09 -29.25
N LYS A 187 24.58 -39.56 -28.00
CA LYS A 187 23.50 -40.37 -27.39
C LYS A 187 22.46 -39.55 -26.64
N GLY A 188 22.58 -38.22 -26.60
CA GLY A 188 21.67 -37.31 -25.89
C GLY A 188 21.95 -37.17 -24.39
N THR A 189 23.02 -37.79 -23.87
CA THR A 189 23.41 -37.68 -22.46
C THR A 189 24.16 -36.37 -22.19
N PRO A 190 23.81 -35.62 -21.13
CA PRO A 190 24.53 -34.41 -20.79
C PRO A 190 25.99 -34.67 -20.43
N ASN A 191 26.91 -33.89 -21.03
CA ASN A 191 28.36 -34.08 -20.86
C ASN A 191 28.85 -33.90 -19.42
N PHE A 192 28.12 -33.11 -18.61
CA PHE A 192 28.48 -32.78 -17.22
C PHE A 192 27.64 -33.50 -16.16
N ILE A 193 26.97 -34.61 -16.49
CA ILE A 193 26.01 -35.28 -15.60
C ILE A 193 26.54 -35.66 -14.21
N ASN A 194 27.84 -35.96 -14.09
CA ASN A 194 28.49 -36.35 -12.84
C ASN A 194 29.12 -35.16 -12.07
N SER A 195 28.99 -33.93 -12.58
CA SER A 195 29.52 -32.75 -11.92
C SER A 195 28.54 -32.20 -10.88
N PRO A 196 29.03 -31.68 -9.74
CA PRO A 196 28.16 -31.00 -8.77
C PRO A 196 27.49 -29.75 -9.37
N TYR A 197 28.10 -29.13 -10.38
CA TYR A 197 27.58 -27.94 -11.06
C TYR A 197 26.32 -28.25 -11.88
N PHE A 198 26.28 -29.37 -12.60
CA PHE A 198 25.09 -29.82 -13.32
C PHE A 198 23.90 -30.09 -12.39
N LEU A 199 24.16 -30.64 -11.20
CA LEU A 199 23.13 -30.84 -10.18
C LEU A 199 22.60 -29.50 -9.66
N VAL A 200 23.48 -28.55 -9.30
CA VAL A 200 23.07 -27.22 -8.84
C VAL A 200 22.29 -26.45 -9.91
N PHE A 201 22.72 -26.54 -11.17
CA PHE A 201 22.01 -25.96 -12.31
C PHE A 201 20.59 -26.54 -12.43
N THR A 202 20.46 -27.86 -12.49
CA THR A 202 19.17 -28.54 -12.69
C THR A 202 18.20 -28.27 -11.54
N VAL A 203 18.67 -28.32 -10.29
CA VAL A 203 17.84 -28.03 -9.11
C VAL A 203 17.39 -26.57 -9.09
N SER A 204 18.29 -25.64 -9.39
CA SER A 204 17.98 -24.20 -9.44
C SER A 204 16.96 -23.89 -10.54
N ASP A 205 17.12 -24.49 -11.71
CA ASP A 205 16.23 -24.32 -12.86
C ASP A 205 14.80 -24.80 -12.54
N VAL A 206 14.66 -26.01 -11.97
CA VAL A 206 13.35 -26.55 -11.54
C VAL A 206 12.70 -25.67 -10.47
N VAL A 207 13.47 -25.20 -9.48
CA VAL A 207 12.96 -24.32 -8.41
C VAL A 207 12.53 -22.98 -8.97
N SER A 208 13.29 -22.42 -9.91
CA SER A 208 12.94 -21.16 -10.59
C SER A 208 11.67 -21.30 -11.42
N LEU A 209 11.52 -22.41 -12.16
CA LEU A 209 10.34 -22.68 -12.98
C LEU A 209 9.09 -22.86 -12.11
N ALA A 210 9.18 -23.68 -11.07
CA ALA A 210 8.08 -23.91 -10.13
C ALA A 210 7.63 -22.63 -9.43
N SER A 211 8.58 -21.79 -8.98
CA SER A 211 8.27 -20.51 -8.36
C SER A 211 7.68 -19.49 -9.34
N SER A 212 8.17 -19.43 -10.59
CA SER A 212 7.60 -18.55 -11.63
C SER A 212 6.16 -18.94 -11.98
N LEU A 213 5.90 -20.24 -12.14
CA LEU A 213 4.57 -20.75 -12.44
C LEU A 213 3.60 -20.51 -11.26
N THR A 214 4.07 -20.70 -10.02
CA THR A 214 3.29 -20.39 -8.82
C THR A 214 2.92 -18.90 -8.76
N SER A 215 3.87 -18.00 -9.05
CA SER A 215 3.62 -16.55 -9.14
C SER A 215 2.58 -16.22 -10.21
N LEU A 216 2.68 -16.84 -11.39
CA LEU A 216 1.71 -16.69 -12.48
C LEU A 216 0.30 -17.10 -12.04
N VAL A 217 0.15 -18.24 -11.37
CA VAL A 217 -1.16 -18.71 -10.86
C VAL A 217 -1.74 -17.72 -9.83
N VAL A 218 -0.91 -17.17 -8.94
CA VAL A 218 -1.36 -16.16 -7.96
C VAL A 218 -1.83 -14.88 -8.65
N PHE A 219 -1.11 -14.38 -9.66
CA PHE A 219 -1.52 -13.19 -10.40
C PHE A 219 -2.76 -13.43 -11.29
N LEU A 220 -2.89 -14.61 -11.91
CA LEU A 220 -4.12 -14.99 -12.61
C LEU A 220 -5.31 -15.05 -11.67
N SER A 221 -5.14 -15.61 -10.46
CA SER A 221 -6.17 -15.63 -9.43
C SER A 221 -6.62 -14.21 -9.03
N LEU A 222 -5.69 -13.25 -8.98
CA LEU A 222 -6.02 -11.84 -8.73
C LEU A 222 -6.80 -11.21 -9.89
N LEU A 223 -6.50 -11.55 -11.15
CA LEU A 223 -7.25 -11.02 -12.31
C LEU A 223 -8.69 -11.55 -12.37
N THR A 224 -8.91 -12.79 -11.95
CA THR A 224 -10.25 -13.43 -11.98
C THR A 224 -11.14 -13.00 -10.81
N SER A 225 -10.58 -12.47 -9.72
CA SER A 225 -11.36 -12.08 -8.54
C SER A 225 -12.15 -10.78 -8.77
N PRO A 226 -13.46 -10.73 -8.44
CA PRO A 226 -14.12 -9.46 -8.22
C PRO A 226 -13.50 -8.82 -6.97
N PHE A 227 -13.01 -7.58 -7.06
CA PHE A 227 -12.44 -6.87 -5.92
C PHE A 227 -13.50 -6.00 -5.27
N GLU A 228 -14.10 -6.42 -4.16
CA GLU A 228 -15.01 -5.56 -3.40
C GLU A 228 -14.23 -4.57 -2.51
N LEU A 229 -14.87 -3.48 -2.07
CA LEU A 229 -14.22 -2.48 -1.22
C LEU A 229 -13.59 -3.08 0.04
N GLN A 230 -14.25 -4.09 0.63
CA GLN A 230 -13.80 -4.75 1.85
C GLN A 230 -12.55 -5.62 1.64
N ASP A 231 -12.34 -6.12 0.41
CA ASP A 231 -11.17 -6.91 0.03
C ASP A 231 -9.88 -6.09 -0.04
N PHE A 232 -9.97 -4.80 -0.34
CA PHE A 232 -8.83 -3.88 -0.35
C PHE A 232 -8.17 -3.74 1.02
N HIS A 233 -8.94 -3.88 2.10
CA HIS A 233 -8.43 -3.75 3.45
C HIS A 233 -7.65 -5.00 3.92
N VAL A 234 -8.04 -6.20 3.50
CA VAL A 234 -7.54 -7.45 4.12
C VAL A 234 -6.93 -8.43 3.10
N SER A 235 -7.62 -8.74 2.00
CA SER A 235 -7.27 -9.88 1.13
C SER A 235 -6.29 -9.49 0.02
N LEU A 236 -6.37 -8.26 -0.46
CA LEU A 236 -5.56 -7.75 -1.57
C LEU A 236 -4.04 -7.68 -1.27
N PRO A 237 -3.57 -7.03 -0.18
CA PRO A 237 -2.13 -6.86 0.03
C PRO A 237 -1.40 -8.19 0.23
N GLY A 238 -2.01 -9.16 0.93
CA GLY A 238 -1.39 -10.47 1.17
C GLY A 238 -1.18 -11.27 -0.11
N LYS A 239 -2.20 -11.38 -0.96
CA LYS A 239 -2.12 -12.15 -2.22
C LYS A 239 -1.11 -11.56 -3.20
N HIS A 240 -1.07 -10.23 -3.32
CA HIS A 240 -0.15 -9.53 -4.22
C HIS A 240 1.32 -9.68 -3.77
N ILE A 241 1.58 -9.59 -2.46
CA ILE A 241 2.92 -9.78 -1.88
C ILE A 241 3.43 -11.20 -2.16
N THR A 242 2.61 -12.23 -1.94
CA THR A 242 2.99 -13.62 -2.22
C THR A 242 3.43 -13.79 -3.67
N GLY A 243 2.67 -13.27 -4.63
CA GLY A 243 3.02 -13.32 -6.06
C GLY A 243 4.38 -12.68 -6.36
N PHE A 244 4.64 -11.48 -5.82
CA PHE A 244 5.93 -10.81 -5.99
C PHE A 244 7.10 -11.57 -5.36
N THR A 245 6.94 -12.10 -4.15
CA THR A 245 8.02 -12.83 -3.48
C THR A 245 8.48 -14.05 -4.28
N PHE A 246 7.54 -14.82 -4.85
CA PHE A 246 7.87 -15.95 -5.73
C PHE A 246 8.54 -15.51 -7.03
N LEU A 247 8.12 -14.38 -7.62
CA LEU A 247 8.73 -13.84 -8.85
C LEU A 247 10.17 -13.39 -8.59
N PHE A 248 10.42 -12.64 -7.53
CA PHE A 248 11.77 -12.22 -7.15
C PHE A 248 12.67 -13.41 -6.84
N PHE A 249 12.15 -14.40 -6.12
CA PHE A 249 12.89 -15.63 -5.83
C PHE A 249 13.25 -16.40 -7.11
N SER A 250 12.31 -16.47 -8.08
CA SER A 250 12.55 -17.09 -9.37
C SER A 250 13.68 -16.38 -10.14
N VAL A 251 13.64 -15.04 -10.23
CA VAL A 251 14.68 -14.23 -10.91
C VAL A 251 16.05 -14.34 -10.24
N ILE A 252 16.11 -14.38 -8.91
CA ILE A 252 17.39 -14.57 -8.20
C ILE A 252 17.96 -15.97 -8.51
N THR A 253 17.10 -16.98 -8.51
CA THR A 253 17.51 -18.37 -8.76
C THR A 253 18.00 -18.57 -10.21
N THR A 254 17.35 -17.93 -11.20
CA THR A 254 17.86 -17.95 -12.59
C THR A 254 19.20 -17.25 -12.72
N MET A 255 19.38 -16.10 -12.07
CA MET A 255 20.66 -15.38 -12.13
C MET A 255 21.80 -16.20 -11.52
N LEU A 256 21.54 -16.98 -10.47
CA LEU A 256 22.51 -17.90 -9.88
C LEU A 256 22.82 -19.09 -10.81
N SER A 257 21.82 -19.65 -11.50
CA SER A 257 22.02 -20.78 -12.42
C SER A 257 22.88 -20.38 -13.61
N PHE A 258 22.64 -19.20 -14.20
CA PHE A 258 23.50 -18.66 -15.26
C PHE A 258 24.91 -18.32 -14.77
N TRP A 259 25.06 -17.80 -13.55
CA TRP A 259 26.37 -17.48 -13.00
C TRP A 259 27.24 -18.73 -12.77
N GLY A 260 26.66 -19.81 -12.25
CA GLY A 260 27.36 -21.09 -12.05
C GLY A 260 27.88 -21.68 -13.36
N ASN A 261 27.08 -21.62 -14.44
CA ASN A 261 27.46 -22.17 -15.75
C ASN A 261 28.62 -21.42 -16.43
N ASN A 262 28.76 -20.11 -16.19
CA ASN A 262 29.82 -19.30 -16.79
C ASN A 262 31.16 -19.40 -16.05
N PHE A 263 31.15 -19.85 -14.78
CA PHE A 263 32.38 -20.07 -14.01
C PHE A 263 33.18 -21.28 -14.55
N ASP A 264 32.49 -22.28 -15.10
CA ASP A 264 33.10 -23.48 -15.70
C ASP A 264 33.72 -23.24 -17.10
N THR A 265 33.33 -22.18 -17.81
CA THR A 265 33.71 -21.98 -19.22
C THR A 265 34.83 -20.96 -19.46
N HIS A 266 35.19 -20.10 -18.49
CA HIS A 266 36.13 -19.00 -18.73
C HIS A 266 37.35 -18.99 -17.79
N SER A 267 38.54 -19.19 -18.37
CA SER A 267 39.83 -18.86 -17.77
C SER A 267 39.88 -17.38 -17.33
N ILE A 268 40.62 -17.15 -16.25
CA ILE A 268 40.62 -16.01 -15.29
C ILE A 268 41.01 -14.64 -15.91
N ARG A 269 40.26 -14.07 -16.87
CA ARG A 269 40.66 -12.76 -17.43
C ARG A 269 39.62 -11.68 -17.72
N GLU A 270 38.40 -11.73 -17.18
CA GLU A 270 37.52 -10.53 -17.08
C GLU A 270 36.66 -10.56 -15.81
N LYS A 271 37.30 -10.49 -14.63
CA LYS A 271 36.59 -10.50 -13.33
C LYS A 271 35.95 -9.17 -12.92
N VAL A 272 35.96 -8.13 -13.77
CA VAL A 272 35.55 -6.77 -13.36
C VAL A 272 34.17 -6.33 -13.89
N ASN A 273 33.67 -6.89 -15.00
CA ASN A 273 32.40 -6.42 -15.60
C ASN A 273 31.13 -7.19 -15.19
N TYR A 274 31.24 -8.35 -14.55
CA TYR A 274 30.10 -9.22 -14.21
C TYR A 274 29.60 -9.09 -12.76
N ILE A 275 30.34 -8.41 -11.88
CA ILE A 275 29.90 -8.06 -10.52
C ILE A 275 28.93 -6.85 -10.54
N THR A 276 29.02 -6.03 -11.59
CA THR A 276 28.23 -4.82 -11.81
C THR A 276 26.70 -5.04 -11.86
N PRO A 277 26.14 -6.04 -12.57
CA PRO A 277 24.68 -6.26 -12.57
C PRO A 277 24.15 -6.82 -11.25
N PHE A 278 24.90 -7.66 -10.53
CA PHE A 278 24.50 -8.20 -9.22
C PHE A 278 24.42 -7.10 -8.14
N HIS A 279 25.41 -6.19 -8.13
CA HIS A 279 25.45 -5.04 -7.23
C HIS A 279 24.41 -3.96 -7.59
N CYS A 280 23.81 -4.01 -8.78
CA CYS A 280 22.78 -3.07 -9.24
C CYS A 280 21.35 -3.63 -9.02
N CYS A 281 21.15 -4.95 -9.17
CA CYS A 281 19.85 -5.61 -8.97
C CYS A 281 19.49 -5.81 -7.49
N ILE A 282 20.45 -6.07 -6.61
CA ILE A 282 20.17 -6.27 -5.18
C ILE A 282 19.64 -4.98 -4.53
N PRO A 283 20.23 -3.78 -4.72
CA PRO A 283 19.69 -2.54 -4.15
C PRO A 283 18.39 -2.08 -4.81
N SER A 284 18.13 -2.42 -6.07
CA SER A 284 16.87 -2.08 -6.74
C SER A 284 15.73 -3.03 -6.35
N CYS A 285 15.98 -4.33 -6.17
CA CYS A 285 15.00 -5.27 -5.61
C CYS A 285 14.78 -5.02 -4.11
N LEU A 286 15.85 -4.79 -3.34
CA LEU A 286 15.78 -4.41 -1.93
C LEU A 286 15.18 -3.01 -1.78
N GLY A 287 15.37 -2.10 -2.73
CA GLY A 287 14.77 -0.77 -2.80
C GLY A 287 13.28 -0.79 -3.17
N ILE A 288 12.83 -1.73 -4.01
CA ILE A 288 11.41 -1.98 -4.27
C ILE A 288 10.76 -2.64 -3.04
N CYS A 289 11.43 -3.61 -2.39
CA CYS A 289 11.00 -4.15 -1.11
C CYS A 289 11.05 -3.10 0.02
N ASN A 290 12.04 -2.21 0.05
CA ASN A 290 12.21 -1.14 1.06
C ASN A 290 11.42 0.13 0.78
N ASN A 291 10.93 0.36 -0.45
CA ASN A 291 9.92 1.36 -0.79
C ASN A 291 8.50 0.80 -0.69
N ALA A 292 8.35 -0.53 -0.69
CA ALA A 292 7.17 -1.21 -0.13
C ALA A 292 7.23 -1.27 1.41
N ALA A 293 8.43 -1.22 2.01
CA ALA A 293 8.61 -1.23 3.46
C ALA A 293 8.15 0.02 4.23
N PRO A 294 8.09 1.26 3.71
CA PRO A 294 7.56 2.41 4.44
C PRO A 294 6.04 2.32 4.48
N SER A 295 5.41 1.74 3.44
CA SER A 295 4.02 1.29 3.48
C SER A 295 3.81 0.15 4.50
N LEU A 296 4.81 -0.71 4.76
CA LEU A 296 4.76 -1.73 5.83
C LEU A 296 5.00 -1.17 7.26
N ARG A 297 5.89 -0.19 7.46
CA ARG A 297 6.09 0.46 8.78
C ARG A 297 4.84 1.20 9.25
N LEU A 298 4.12 1.84 8.32
CA LEU A 298 2.80 2.43 8.59
C LEU A 298 1.66 1.40 8.74
N LEU A 299 1.87 0.15 8.30
CA LEU A 299 0.91 -0.96 8.41
C LEU A 299 1.00 -1.71 9.75
N TYR A 300 2.17 -1.77 10.40
CA TYR A 300 2.38 -2.55 11.62
C TYR A 300 2.60 -1.75 12.91
N GLY A 301 2.78 -0.42 12.85
CA GLY A 301 2.90 0.38 14.07
C GLY A 301 4.04 -0.07 14.98
N LEU A 302 5.23 -0.19 14.40
CA LEU A 302 6.52 -0.21 15.11
C LEU A 302 7.26 1.09 14.80
#